data_AF-A0AAN8EVU1-F1
#
_entry.id   AF-A0AAN8EVU1-F1
#
_cell.length_a   1.000
_cell.length_b   1.000
_cell.length_c   1.000
_cell.angle_alpha   90.00
_cell.angle_beta   90.00
_cell.angle_gamma   90.00
#
_symmetry.space_group_name_H-M   'P 1'
#
loop_
_entity.id
_entity.type
_entity.pdbx_description
1 polymer ?
#
loop_
_entity_poly.entity_id
_entity_poly.type
_entity_poly.pdbx_seq_one_letter_code
_entity_poly.pdbx_strand_id
1 'polypeptide(L)'
;MSNSAANLEEDAAAIRDRHIAALAIFMECGRMSWYVDFSQDLIIVILIAIIDTVTILKFRLTSAQIDKGNSRMAASKRSMEKNFLRQVVLQDVLFAIGLGSYFFFAWFFENKWVIWSLSTLAWCFLHLSDAIITITFNKEFRRLICSCMSCHSCEQI
;
A
#
# COMPACT_ATOMS: atom_id res chain seq x y z
N MET A 1 46.48 -45.48 23.19
CA MET A 1 45.94 -44.15 23.55
C MET A 1 45.86 -43.20 22.35
N SER A 2 46.80 -43.22 21.39
CA SER A 2 46.78 -42.34 20.20
C SER A 2 45.53 -42.52 19.30
N ASN A 3 45.08 -43.75 19.03
CA ASN A 3 43.92 -44.00 18.15
C ASN A 3 42.59 -43.48 18.72
N SER A 4 42.45 -43.36 20.04
CA SER A 4 41.21 -42.89 20.67
C SER A 4 41.04 -41.38 20.55
N ALA A 5 42.14 -40.62 20.55
CA ALA A 5 42.11 -39.17 20.38
C ALA A 5 41.81 -38.79 18.92
N ALA A 6 42.37 -39.53 17.95
CA ALA A 6 42.09 -39.33 16.53
C ALA A 6 40.61 -39.57 16.17
N ASN A 7 39.99 -40.62 16.72
CA ASN A 7 38.57 -40.90 16.50
C ASN A 7 37.65 -39.81 17.10
N LEU A 8 37.99 -39.26 18.26
CA LEU A 8 37.23 -38.17 18.89
C LEU A 8 37.34 -36.86 18.10
N GLU A 9 38.50 -36.60 17.49
CA GLU A 9 38.72 -35.42 16.63
C GLU A 9 37.96 -35.54 15.30
N GLU A 10 37.91 -36.75 14.72
CA GLU A 10 37.14 -37.05 13.52
C GLU A 10 35.62 -36.95 13.74
N ASP A 11 35.13 -37.47 14.88
CA ASP A 11 33.73 -37.34 15.28
C ASP A 11 33.35 -35.87 15.51
N ALA A 12 34.23 -35.09 16.16
CA ALA A 12 34.01 -33.66 16.39
C ALA A 12 34.00 -32.84 15.09
N ALA A 13 34.80 -33.21 14.09
CA ALA A 13 34.79 -32.60 12.77
C ALA A 13 33.48 -32.91 12.02
N ALA A 14 33.02 -34.17 12.05
CA ALA A 14 31.77 -34.59 11.43
C ALA A 14 30.51 -33.97 12.09
N ILE A 15 30.56 -33.69 13.40
CA ILE A 15 29.50 -32.96 14.11
C ILE A 15 29.52 -31.47 13.72
N ARG A 16 30.70 -30.87 13.62
CA ARG A 16 30.87 -29.46 13.22
C ARG A 16 30.39 -29.19 11.80
N ASP A 17 30.72 -30.07 10.85
CA ASP A 17 30.27 -29.94 9.45
C ASP A 17 28.76 -30.09 9.32
N ARG A 18 28.14 -31.01 10.08
CA ARG A 18 26.67 -31.12 10.13
C ARG A 18 26.02 -29.88 10.71
N HIS A 19 26.62 -29.25 11.72
CA HIS A 19 26.14 -27.98 12.27
C HIS A 19 26.29 -26.81 11.28
N ILE A 20 27.40 -26.72 10.55
CA ILE A 20 27.61 -25.68 9.53
C ILE A 20 26.62 -25.85 8.38
N ALA A 21 26.38 -27.07 7.92
CA ALA A 21 25.37 -27.35 6.89
C ALA A 21 23.95 -27.02 7.37
N ALA A 22 23.60 -27.37 8.62
CA ALA A 22 22.32 -27.02 9.21
C ALA A 22 22.13 -25.50 9.36
N LEU A 23 23.18 -24.75 9.75
CA LEU A 23 23.17 -23.29 9.81
C LEU A 23 23.00 -22.66 8.43
N ALA A 24 23.67 -23.20 7.41
CA ALA A 24 23.53 -22.74 6.03
C ALA A 24 22.09 -22.95 5.50
N ILE A 25 21.50 -24.12 5.77
CA ILE A 25 20.11 -24.42 5.40
C ILE A 25 19.14 -23.51 6.16
N PHE A 26 19.38 -23.24 7.44
CA PHE A 26 18.51 -22.36 8.24
C PHE A 26 18.56 -20.89 7.76
N MET A 27 19.72 -20.39 7.33
CA MET A 27 19.87 -19.03 6.78
C MET A 27 19.21 -18.88 5.40
N GLU A 28 19.33 -19.89 4.54
CA GLU A 28 18.64 -19.95 3.24
C GLU A 28 17.11 -20.06 3.42
N CYS A 29 16.68 -20.92 4.34
CA CYS A 29 15.26 -21.15 4.63
C CYS A 29 14.62 -19.96 5.37
N GLY A 30 15.35 -19.28 6.26
CA GLY A 30 14.84 -18.09 6.95
C GLY A 30 14.53 -16.94 5.99
N ARG A 31 15.40 -16.72 4.99
CA ARG A 31 15.19 -15.69 3.96
C ARG A 31 14.10 -16.07 2.96
N MET A 32 14.02 -17.35 2.56
CA MET A 32 12.96 -17.84 1.67
C MET A 32 11.60 -17.96 2.34
N SER A 33 11.52 -18.40 3.60
CA SER A 33 10.29 -18.44 4.40
C SER A 33 9.76 -17.04 4.60
N TRP A 34 10.62 -16.08 4.95
CA TRP A 34 10.22 -14.68 5.08
C TRP A 34 9.70 -14.11 3.76
N TYR A 35 10.31 -14.45 2.61
CA TYR A 35 9.82 -14.04 1.30
C TYR A 35 8.46 -14.66 0.94
N VAL A 36 8.27 -15.96 1.20
CA VAL A 36 7.03 -16.67 0.89
C VAL A 36 5.89 -16.19 1.78
N ASP A 37 6.07 -16.19 3.11
CA ASP A 37 5.03 -15.78 4.06
C ASP A 37 4.60 -14.32 3.81
N PHE A 38 5.57 -13.43 3.56
CA PHE A 38 5.32 -12.02 3.28
C PHE A 38 4.70 -11.75 1.91
N SER A 39 5.11 -12.48 0.87
CA SER A 39 4.51 -12.38 -0.46
C SER A 39 3.06 -12.85 -0.48
N GLN A 40 2.74 -13.85 0.36
CA GLN A 40 1.41 -14.40 0.48
C GLN A 40 0.45 -13.41 1.15
N ASP A 41 0.90 -12.77 2.23
CA ASP A 41 0.15 -11.69 2.88
C ASP A 41 -0.09 -10.49 1.94
N LEU A 42 0.93 -10.11 1.14
CA LEU A 42 0.81 -9.05 0.14
C LEU A 42 -0.26 -9.38 -0.92
N ILE A 43 -0.25 -10.60 -1.45
CA ILE A 43 -1.22 -11.05 -2.46
C ILE A 43 -2.64 -11.01 -1.88
N ILE A 44 -2.82 -11.46 -0.65
CA ILE A 44 -4.13 -11.43 0.03
C ILE A 44 -4.64 -10.00 0.15
N VAL A 45 -3.81 -9.06 0.61
CA VAL A 45 -4.26 -7.67 0.78
C VAL A 45 -4.58 -7.01 -0.57
N ILE A 46 -3.80 -7.28 -1.62
CA ILE A 46 -4.10 -6.79 -2.97
C ILE A 46 -5.43 -7.35 -3.47
N LEU A 47 -5.70 -8.63 -3.27
CA LEU A 47 -6.96 -9.26 -3.68
C LEU A 47 -8.15 -8.67 -2.93
N ILE A 48 -8.03 -8.45 -1.62
CA ILE A 48 -9.07 -7.81 -0.81
C ILE A 48 -9.34 -6.39 -1.31
N ALA A 49 -8.28 -5.60 -1.55
CA ALA A 49 -8.41 -4.24 -2.08
C ALA A 49 -9.20 -4.24 -3.39
N ILE A 50 -8.82 -5.07 -4.37
CA ILE A 50 -9.51 -5.17 -5.66
C ILE A 50 -10.99 -5.53 -5.49
N ILE A 51 -11.31 -6.49 -4.61
CA ILE A 51 -12.69 -6.92 -4.37
C ILE A 51 -13.52 -5.77 -3.78
N ASP A 52 -12.97 -5.04 -2.81
CA ASP A 52 -13.61 -3.89 -2.20
C ASP A 52 -13.83 -2.78 -3.22
N THR A 53 -12.84 -2.47 -4.07
CA THR A 53 -12.98 -1.47 -5.14
C THR A 53 -14.10 -1.83 -6.10
N VAL A 54 -14.14 -3.09 -6.57
CA VAL A 54 -15.16 -3.57 -7.51
C VAL A 54 -16.54 -3.53 -6.88
N THR A 55 -16.65 -3.91 -5.60
CA THR A 55 -17.91 -3.91 -4.86
C THR A 55 -18.45 -2.49 -4.68
N ILE A 56 -17.60 -1.55 -4.24
CA ILE A 56 -17.96 -0.14 -4.09
C ILE A 56 -18.34 0.46 -5.45
N LEU A 57 -17.56 0.17 -6.51
CA LEU A 57 -17.84 0.65 -7.86
C LEU A 57 -19.19 0.13 -8.38
N LYS A 58 -19.45 -1.18 -8.28
CA LYS A 58 -20.73 -1.81 -8.65
C LYS A 58 -21.89 -1.19 -7.88
N PHE A 59 -21.75 -1.04 -6.56
CA PHE A 59 -22.78 -0.47 -5.70
C PHE A 59 -23.12 0.97 -6.12
N ARG A 60 -22.10 1.81 -6.32
CA ARG A 60 -22.27 3.22 -6.71
C ARG A 60 -22.79 3.37 -8.14
N LEU A 61 -22.35 2.54 -9.09
CA LEU A 61 -22.86 2.53 -10.46
C LEU A 61 -24.33 2.11 -10.52
N THR A 62 -24.72 1.06 -9.80
CA THR A 62 -26.11 0.61 -9.73
C THR A 62 -27.00 1.67 -9.08
N SER A 63 -26.55 2.28 -7.98
CA SER A 63 -27.26 3.38 -7.33
C SER A 63 -27.45 4.59 -8.25
N ALA A 64 -26.41 4.97 -9.00
CA ALA A 64 -26.46 6.04 -10.00
C ALA A 64 -27.38 5.73 -11.21
N GLN A 65 -27.51 4.46 -11.60
CA GLN A 65 -28.35 4.05 -12.72
C GLN A 65 -29.85 4.13 -12.40
N ILE A 66 -30.24 3.95 -11.14
CA ILE A 66 -31.63 4.02 -10.67
C ILE A 66 -32.17 5.47 -10.76
N ASP A 67 -31.31 6.49 -10.75
CA ASP A 67 -31.67 7.91 -10.74
C ASP A 67 -31.87 8.56 -12.14
N LYS A 68 -31.97 7.77 -13.22
CA LYS A 68 -32.02 8.24 -14.63
C LYS A 68 -33.35 8.91 -15.08
N GLY A 69 -34.12 9.48 -14.17
CA GLY A 69 -35.49 9.93 -14.45
C GLY A 69 -35.70 11.35 -14.99
N ASN A 70 -34.74 12.30 -14.90
CA ASN A 70 -35.05 13.72 -15.21
C ASN A 70 -33.92 14.50 -15.93
N SER A 71 -34.22 14.99 -17.14
CA SER A 71 -33.32 15.71 -18.05
C SER A 71 -32.74 17.02 -17.48
N ARG A 72 -31.49 17.35 -17.87
CA ARG A 72 -30.57 18.39 -17.33
C ARG A 72 -30.01 18.14 -15.92
N MET A 73 -30.82 17.91 -14.90
CA MET A 73 -30.30 17.57 -13.56
C MET A 73 -29.54 16.23 -13.57
N ALA A 74 -30.04 15.24 -14.31
CA ALA A 74 -29.36 13.95 -14.47
C ALA A 74 -27.98 14.08 -15.15
N ALA A 75 -27.78 15.03 -16.08
CA ALA A 75 -26.50 15.20 -16.76
C ALA A 75 -25.41 15.77 -15.84
N SER A 76 -25.76 16.78 -15.01
CA SER A 76 -24.84 17.34 -14.01
C SER A 76 -24.51 16.32 -12.92
N LYS A 77 -25.54 15.65 -12.36
CA LYS A 77 -25.41 14.61 -11.34
C LYS A 77 -24.53 13.45 -11.82
N ARG A 78 -24.73 12.97 -13.06
CA ARG A 78 -23.91 11.92 -13.67
C ARG A 78 -22.44 12.31 -13.85
N SER A 79 -22.16 13.60 -14.11
CA SER A 79 -20.77 14.09 -14.19
C SER A 79 -20.07 14.10 -12.84
N MET A 80 -20.81 14.42 -11.77
CA MET A 80 -20.33 14.40 -10.39
C MET A 80 -20.08 12.97 -9.91
N GLU A 81 -21.01 12.06 -10.18
CA GLU A 81 -20.85 10.63 -9.88
C GLU A 81 -19.63 10.04 -10.60
N LYS A 82 -19.42 10.36 -11.88
CA LYS A 82 -18.23 9.91 -12.61
C LYS A 82 -16.93 10.42 -11.97
N ASN A 83 -16.92 11.67 -11.50
CA ASN A 83 -15.76 12.24 -10.83
C ASN A 83 -15.51 11.59 -9.45
N PHE A 84 -16.57 11.29 -8.71
CA PHE A 84 -16.49 10.56 -7.44
C PHE A 84 -15.94 9.14 -7.65
N LEU A 85 -16.44 8.42 -8.66
CA LEU A 85 -15.90 7.11 -9.03
C LEU A 85 -14.41 7.19 -9.38
N ARG A 86 -14.01 8.22 -10.13
CA ARG A 86 -12.59 8.44 -10.45
C ARG A 86 -11.74 8.77 -9.22
N GLN A 87 -12.29 9.51 -8.25
CA GLN A 87 -11.64 9.79 -6.97
C GLN A 87 -11.40 8.49 -6.20
N VAL A 88 -12.44 7.66 -6.01
CA VAL A 88 -12.36 6.40 -5.29
C VAL A 88 -11.35 5.45 -5.95
N VAL A 89 -11.39 5.32 -7.28
CA VAL A 89 -10.43 4.46 -8.01
C VAL A 89 -8.99 4.97 -7.88
N LEU A 90 -8.77 6.28 -7.98
CA LEU A 90 -7.42 6.84 -7.82
C LEU A 90 -6.90 6.72 -6.38
N GLN A 91 -7.76 6.92 -5.39
CA GLN A 91 -7.45 6.76 -3.97
C GLN A 91 -7.07 5.32 -3.64
N ASP A 92 -7.82 4.36 -4.17
CA ASP A 92 -7.57 2.93 -4.01
C ASP A 92 -6.24 2.50 -4.66
N VAL A 93 -5.97 2.96 -5.88
CA VAL A 93 -4.68 2.71 -6.57
C VAL A 93 -3.50 3.31 -5.78
N LEU A 94 -3.64 4.52 -5.24
CA LEU A 94 -2.60 5.12 -4.41
C LEU A 94 -2.36 4.32 -3.13
N PHE A 95 -3.43 3.84 -2.48
CA PHE A 95 -3.32 3.00 -1.31
C PHE A 95 -2.56 1.70 -1.61
N ALA A 96 -2.87 1.04 -2.73
CA ALA A 96 -2.15 -0.16 -3.18
C ALA A 96 -0.66 0.12 -3.46
N ILE A 97 -0.34 1.22 -4.14
CA ILE A 97 1.04 1.66 -4.37
C ILE A 97 1.75 1.91 -3.03
N GLY A 98 1.05 2.53 -2.09
CA GLY A 98 1.57 2.81 -0.76
C GLY A 98 1.95 1.55 0.01
N LEU A 99 1.06 0.57 0.01
CA LEU A 99 1.32 -0.75 0.57
C LEU A 99 2.54 -1.40 -0.10
N GLY A 100 2.57 -1.43 -1.44
CA GLY A 100 3.70 -1.96 -2.20
C GLY A 100 5.03 -1.26 -1.88
N SER A 101 5.01 0.05 -1.68
CA SER A 101 6.21 0.84 -1.35
C SER A 101 6.73 0.57 0.07
N TYR A 102 5.84 0.37 1.04
CA TYR A 102 6.21 -0.04 2.40
C TYR A 102 7.00 -1.36 2.38
N PHE A 103 6.50 -2.31 1.59
CA PHE A 103 7.15 -3.61 1.41
C PHE A 103 8.45 -3.51 0.61
N PHE A 104 8.52 -2.63 -0.40
CA PHE A 104 9.76 -2.35 -1.13
C PHE A 104 10.86 -1.80 -0.22
N PHE A 105 10.53 -0.89 0.69
CA PHE A 105 11.51 -0.35 1.65
C PHE A 105 11.97 -1.39 2.67
N ALA A 106 11.07 -2.26 3.12
CA ALA A 106 11.42 -3.38 4.01
C ALA A 106 12.38 -4.39 3.35
N TRP A 107 12.33 -4.52 2.02
CA TRP A 107 13.26 -5.37 1.26
C TRP A 107 14.60 -4.70 0.96
N PHE A 108 14.59 -3.40 0.62
CA PHE A 108 15.79 -2.71 0.15
C PHE A 108 16.72 -2.23 1.26
N PHE A 109 16.19 -1.95 2.46
CA PHE A 109 16.96 -1.42 3.58
C PHE A 109 16.93 -2.37 4.77
N GLU A 110 18.09 -2.64 5.36
CA GLU A 110 18.18 -3.40 6.62
C GLU A 110 18.14 -2.49 7.87
N ASN A 111 18.42 -1.20 7.69
CA ASN A 111 18.44 -0.21 8.76
C ASN A 111 17.02 0.19 9.20
N LYS A 112 16.61 -0.27 10.39
CA LYS A 112 15.27 -0.02 10.96
C LYS A 112 14.86 1.45 11.00
N TRP A 113 15.79 2.35 11.30
CA TRP A 113 15.54 3.80 11.33
C TRP A 113 15.27 4.40 9.95
N VAL A 114 15.93 3.87 8.91
CA VAL A 114 15.75 4.30 7.52
C VAL A 114 14.43 3.77 6.97
N ILE A 115 14.10 2.50 7.24
CA ILE A 115 12.80 1.92 6.88
C ILE A 115 11.67 2.73 7.52
N TRP A 116 11.79 3.02 8.82
CA TRP A 116 10.78 3.79 9.56
C TRP A 116 10.61 5.20 9.00
N SER A 117 11.69 5.94 8.75
CA SER A 117 11.60 7.31 8.24
C SER A 117 11.06 7.36 6.82
N LEU A 118 11.54 6.51 5.91
CA LEU A 118 11.06 6.47 4.52
C LEU A 118 9.61 6.01 4.42
N SER A 119 9.22 5.00 5.20
CA SER A 119 7.83 4.55 5.26
C SER A 119 6.92 5.65 5.78
N THR A 120 7.34 6.39 6.81
CA THR A 120 6.57 7.51 7.37
C THR A 120 6.43 8.64 6.35
N LEU A 121 7.51 9.00 5.67
CA LEU A 121 7.48 10.02 4.61
C LEU A 121 6.56 9.60 3.47
N ALA A 122 6.69 8.37 2.96
CA ALA A 122 5.81 7.83 1.93
C ALA A 122 4.34 7.84 2.37
N TRP A 123 4.06 7.49 3.64
CA TRP A 123 2.73 7.55 4.22
C TRP A 123 2.16 8.97 4.24
N CYS A 124 2.97 9.97 4.64
CA CYS A 124 2.58 11.37 4.56
C CYS A 124 2.28 11.82 3.12
N PHE A 125 3.11 11.43 2.14
CA PHE A 125 2.88 11.75 0.73
C PHE A 125 1.61 11.10 0.16
N LEU A 126 1.29 9.87 0.56
CA LEU A 126 0.06 9.20 0.17
C LEU A 126 -1.17 9.94 0.68
N HIS A 127 -1.21 10.28 1.97
CA HIS A 127 -2.32 11.03 2.56
C HIS A 127 -2.45 12.43 1.96
N LEU A 128 -1.33 13.09 1.66
CA LEU A 128 -1.34 14.37 0.96
C LEU A 128 -1.92 14.23 -0.46
N SER A 129 -1.51 13.19 -1.18
CA SER A 129 -2.00 12.93 -2.55
C SER A 129 -3.50 12.61 -2.57
N ASP A 130 -3.98 11.83 -1.60
CA ASP A 130 -5.40 11.52 -1.42
C ASP A 130 -6.24 12.78 -1.15
N ALA A 131 -5.75 13.67 -0.26
CA ALA A 131 -6.38 14.96 -0.01
C ALA A 131 -6.43 15.84 -1.27
N ILE A 132 -5.32 15.90 -2.04
CA ILE A 132 -5.25 16.67 -3.30
C ILE A 132 -6.24 16.14 -4.34
N ILE A 133 -6.34 14.82 -4.52
CA ILE A 133 -7.25 14.20 -5.48
C ILE A 133 -8.70 14.51 -5.09
N THR A 134 -9.04 14.35 -3.82
CA THR A 134 -10.37 14.67 -3.29
C THR A 134 -10.76 16.12 -3.55
N ILE A 135 -9.87 17.06 -3.25
CA ILE A 135 -10.11 18.51 -3.47
C ILE A 135 -10.24 18.80 -4.97
N THR A 136 -9.41 18.21 -5.82
CA THR A 136 -9.38 18.48 -7.26
C THR A 136 -10.64 17.99 -7.97
N PHE A 137 -11.12 16.80 -7.63
CA PHE A 137 -12.27 16.17 -8.28
C PHE A 137 -13.63 16.66 -7.77
N ASN A 138 -13.67 17.32 -6.61
CA ASN A 138 -14.89 17.88 -6.05
C ASN A 138 -15.06 19.38 -6.42
N LYS A 139 -16.00 19.66 -7.32
CA LYS A 139 -16.30 21.03 -7.79
C LYS A 139 -16.80 21.95 -6.66
N GLU A 140 -17.52 21.40 -5.68
CA GLU A 140 -18.00 22.16 -4.52
C GLU A 140 -16.84 22.59 -3.64
N PHE A 141 -15.88 21.70 -3.36
CA PHE A 141 -14.68 22.06 -2.59
C PHE A 141 -13.84 23.12 -3.29
N ARG A 142 -13.61 23.01 -4.60
CA ARG A 142 -12.88 24.05 -5.35
C ARG A 142 -13.58 25.40 -5.32
N ARG A 143 -14.92 25.40 -5.41
CA ARG A 143 -15.71 26.61 -5.29
C ARG A 143 -15.59 27.23 -3.91
N LEU A 144 -15.66 26.43 -2.84
CA LEU A 144 -15.48 26.90 -1.46
C LEU A 144 -14.09 27.49 -1.22
N ILE A 145 -13.04 26.81 -1.69
CA ILE A 145 -11.65 27.29 -1.57
C ILE A 145 -11.47 28.60 -2.36
N CYS A 146 -11.97 28.67 -3.60
CA CYS A 146 -11.94 29.91 -4.38
C CYS A 146 -12.73 31.04 -3.71
N SER A 147 -13.94 30.78 -3.20
CA SER A 147 -14.73 31.79 -2.48
C SER A 147 -14.05 32.27 -1.20
N CYS A 148 -13.38 31.39 -0.46
CA CYS A 148 -12.63 31.74 0.74
C CYS A 148 -11.39 32.60 0.40
N MET A 149 -10.63 32.24 -0.65
CA MET A 149 -9.49 33.04 -1.12
C MET A 149 -9.92 34.42 -1.64
N SER A 150 -11.02 34.51 -2.38
CA SER A 150 -11.56 35.81 -2.85
C SER A 150 -12.08 36.67 -1.70
N CYS A 151 -12.59 36.07 -0.62
CA CYS A 151 -13.00 36.79 0.59
C CYS A 151 -11.80 37.41 1.31
N HIS A 152 -10.69 36.66 1.42
CA HIS A 152 -9.46 37.15 2.06
C HIS A 152 -8.78 38.28 1.25
N SER A 153 -8.94 38.31 -0.08
CA SER A 153 -8.51 39.46 -0.89
C SER A 153 -9.41 40.69 -0.73
N CYS A 154 -10.66 40.54 -0.28
CA CYS A 154 -11.60 41.65 -0.09
C CYS A 154 -11.51 42.27 1.31
N GLU A 155 -10.96 41.54 2.30
CA GLU A 155 -10.74 42.04 3.68
C GLU A 155 -9.44 42.86 3.82
N GLN A 156 -8.62 42.91 2.77
CA GLN A 156 -7.34 43.62 2.74
C GLN A 156 -7.37 44.91 1.86
N ILE A 157 -8.55 45.34 1.40
CA ILE A 157 -8.80 46.60 0.69
C ILE A 157 -9.75 47.44 1.53
#